data_AF-A0AAD9JRW3-F1
#
_entry.id   AF-A0AAD9JRW3-F1
#
_cell.length_a   1.000
_cell.length_b   1.000
_cell.length_c   1.000
_cell.angle_alpha   90.00
_cell.angle_beta   90.00
_cell.angle_gamma   90.00
#
_symmetry.space_group_name_H-M   'P 1'
#
loop_
_entity.id
_entity.type
_entity.pdbx_description
1 polymer ?
#
loop_
_entity_poly.entity_id
_entity_poly.type
_entity_poly.pdbx_seq_one_letter_code
_entity_poly.pdbx_strand_id
1 'polypeptide(L)'
;MQPFSWLLVGIYKRAQIVIGDLWACCHGKGYGQFDDIDSITMFADYRIPQALVWFGVLKYSNDLMEKLNKGVLFESGDREEVEIRGCSIWAVQLIVEATRSLIAKDNTLASDTQLNAIILDHYLWDYRREHAGETRKIPIHKIRCIYY
;
A
#
# COMPACT_ATOMS: atom_id res chain seq x y z
N MET A 1 21.78 20.56 -10.99
CA MET A 1 20.52 19.80 -10.89
C MET A 1 20.43 18.92 -12.11
N GLN A 2 20.41 17.60 -11.97
CA GLN A 2 20.12 16.74 -13.11
C GLN A 2 18.65 16.90 -13.52
N PRO A 3 18.32 16.93 -14.82
CA PRO A 3 16.94 17.00 -15.26
C PRO A 3 16.23 15.71 -14.85
N PHE A 4 15.17 15.82 -14.06
CA PHE A 4 14.25 14.71 -13.84
C PHE A 4 13.59 14.39 -15.18
N SER A 5 13.95 13.26 -15.80
CA SER A 5 13.16 12.70 -16.89
C SER A 5 11.88 12.13 -16.29
N TRP A 6 10.72 12.69 -16.64
CA TRP A 6 9.43 12.15 -16.21
C TRP A 6 9.23 10.76 -16.81
N LEU A 7 9.24 9.73 -15.97
CA LEU A 7 8.86 8.37 -16.37
C LEU A 7 7.37 8.21 -16.15
N LEU A 8 6.66 7.69 -17.16
CA LEU A 8 5.27 7.28 -16.98
C LEU A 8 5.23 6.01 -16.11
N VAL A 9 4.48 6.03 -15.02
CA VAL A 9 4.33 4.91 -14.09
C VAL A 9 2.86 4.48 -14.06
N GLY A 10 2.61 3.18 -14.25
CA GLY A 10 1.27 2.59 -14.17
C GLY A 10 1.00 1.96 -12.80
N ILE A 11 -0.16 2.23 -12.21
CA ILE A 11 -0.60 1.61 -10.95
C ILE A 11 -1.66 0.54 -11.25
N TYR A 12 -1.21 -0.69 -11.51
CA TYR A 12 -2.05 -1.82 -11.94
C TYR A 12 -2.63 -2.63 -10.78
N LYS A 13 -3.30 -1.95 -9.83
CA LYS A 13 -3.83 -2.54 -8.59
C LYS A 13 -4.55 -3.89 -8.80
N ARG A 14 -5.51 -3.97 -9.72
CA ARG A 14 -6.31 -5.19 -9.95
C ARG A 14 -5.47 -6.37 -10.41
N ALA A 15 -4.47 -6.13 -11.27
CA ALA A 15 -3.56 -7.18 -11.71
C ALA A 15 -2.68 -7.65 -10.55
N GLN A 16 -2.19 -6.71 -9.74
CA GLN A 16 -1.37 -7.03 -8.56
C GLN A 16 -2.15 -7.84 -7.51
N ILE A 17 -3.42 -7.51 -7.25
CA ILE A 17 -4.28 -8.28 -6.34
C ILE A 17 -4.39 -9.74 -6.77
N VAL A 18 -4.62 -10.01 -8.07
CA VAL A 18 -4.75 -11.39 -8.55
C VAL A 18 -3.48 -12.20 -8.29
N ILE A 19 -2.30 -11.60 -8.52
CA ILE A 19 -1.01 -12.26 -8.25
C ILE A 19 -0.83 -12.47 -6.75
N GLY A 20 -1.12 -11.46 -5.93
CA GLY A 20 -1.01 -11.53 -4.49
C GLY A 20 -1.92 -12.58 -3.86
N ASP A 21 -3.19 -12.61 -4.28
CA ASP A 21 -4.18 -13.58 -3.84
C ASP A 21 -3.76 -15.00 -4.24
N LEU A 22 -3.29 -15.20 -5.47
CA LEU A 22 -2.86 -16.51 -5.94
C LEU A 22 -1.64 -17.02 -5.15
N TRP A 23 -0.65 -16.15 -4.92
CA TRP A 23 0.51 -16.46 -4.10
C TRP A 23 0.11 -16.79 -2.66
N ALA A 24 -0.73 -15.96 -2.03
CA ALA A 24 -1.16 -16.12 -0.65
C ALA A 24 -2.01 -17.40 -0.46
N CYS A 25 -3.00 -17.64 -1.33
CA CYS A 25 -3.88 -18.80 -1.26
C CYS A 25 -3.16 -20.13 -1.53
N CYS A 26 -2.12 -20.12 -2.38
CA CYS A 26 -1.35 -21.33 -2.67
C CYS A 26 -0.05 -21.43 -1.85
N HIS A 27 0.17 -20.55 -0.88
CA HIS A 27 1.37 -20.51 -0.03
C HIS A 27 2.68 -20.53 -0.83
N GLY A 28 2.73 -19.79 -1.94
CA GLY A 28 3.91 -19.74 -2.81
C GLY A 28 4.19 -21.02 -3.60
N LYS A 29 3.23 -21.95 -3.71
CA LYS A 29 3.40 -23.26 -4.37
C LYS A 29 2.43 -23.44 -5.53
N GLY A 30 2.77 -24.32 -6.48
CA GLY A 30 1.88 -24.65 -7.61
C GLY A 30 1.52 -23.41 -8.41
N TYR A 31 0.21 -23.10 -8.53
CA TYR A 31 -0.24 -21.91 -9.25
C TYR A 31 0.20 -20.59 -8.61
N GLY A 32 0.50 -20.57 -7.32
CA GLY A 32 1.05 -19.38 -6.63
C GLY A 32 2.57 -19.35 -6.55
N GLN A 33 3.28 -20.22 -7.28
CA GLN A 33 4.73 -20.20 -7.32
C GLN A 33 5.22 -19.08 -8.24
N PHE A 34 5.95 -18.13 -7.67
CA PHE A 34 6.58 -17.02 -8.37
C PHE A 34 8.00 -16.85 -7.83
N ASP A 35 8.98 -16.80 -8.73
CA ASP A 35 10.39 -16.62 -8.35
C ASP A 35 10.73 -15.15 -8.02
N ASP A 36 9.85 -14.23 -8.41
CA ASP A 36 10.01 -12.77 -8.31
C ASP A 36 8.86 -12.11 -7.52
N ILE A 37 8.18 -12.85 -6.63
CA ILE A 37 7.02 -12.34 -5.89
C ILE A 37 7.30 -11.03 -5.14
N ASP A 38 8.54 -10.86 -4.67
CA ASP A 38 8.98 -9.67 -3.95
C ASP A 38 9.06 -8.40 -4.82
N SER A 39 8.93 -8.52 -6.15
CA SER A 39 8.83 -7.37 -7.06
C SER A 39 7.47 -6.67 -6.98
N ILE A 40 6.45 -7.34 -6.43
CA ILE A 40 5.12 -6.77 -6.28
C ILE A 40 5.09 -5.74 -5.16
N THR A 41 4.37 -4.66 -5.39
CA THR A 41 4.13 -3.63 -4.38
C THR A 41 2.82 -3.89 -3.65
N MET A 42 2.57 -3.13 -2.57
CA MET A 42 1.24 -3.06 -1.97
C MET A 42 0.18 -2.65 -3.00
N PHE A 43 -1.07 -3.04 -2.74
CA PHE A 43 -2.17 -2.81 -3.65
C PHE A 43 -2.72 -1.41 -3.40
N ALA A 44 -2.22 -0.43 -4.16
CA ALA A 44 -2.51 0.99 -3.96
C ALA A 44 -3.99 1.37 -4.08
N ASP A 45 -4.73 1.11 -3.02
CA ASP A 45 -6.15 1.34 -2.85
C ASP A 45 -6.42 2.70 -2.16
N TYR A 46 -7.66 2.93 -1.73
CA TYR A 46 -8.08 4.15 -1.03
C TYR A 46 -8.24 3.96 0.48
N ARG A 47 -7.98 2.76 1.01
CA ARG A 47 -8.15 2.38 2.43
C ARG A 47 -6.82 2.20 3.14
N ILE A 48 -5.80 1.65 2.53
CA ILE A 48 -4.48 1.55 3.14
C ILE A 48 -3.86 2.92 3.43
N PRO A 49 -3.99 3.96 2.56
CA PRO A 49 -3.53 5.30 2.92
C PRO A 49 -4.17 5.82 4.23
N GLN A 50 -5.42 5.44 4.49
CA GLN A 50 -6.13 5.75 5.75
C GLN A 50 -5.41 5.14 6.98
N ALA A 51 -5.00 3.87 6.87
CA ALA A 51 -4.27 3.18 7.93
C ALA A 51 -2.87 3.78 8.12
N LEU A 52 -2.17 4.10 7.03
CA LEU A 52 -0.83 4.70 7.10
C LEU A 52 -0.85 6.08 7.78
N VAL A 53 -1.88 6.89 7.53
CA VAL A 53 -2.07 8.17 8.24
C VAL A 53 -2.39 7.94 9.72
N TRP A 54 -3.20 6.91 10.03
CA TRP A 54 -3.53 6.55 11.42
C TRP A 54 -2.28 6.21 12.23
N PHE A 55 -1.38 5.42 11.67
CA PHE A 55 -0.10 5.08 12.29
C PHE A 55 0.91 6.23 12.30
N GLY A 56 0.60 7.38 11.69
CA GLY A 56 1.51 8.51 11.55
C GLY A 56 2.63 8.29 10.53
N VAL A 57 2.52 7.27 9.68
CA VAL A 57 3.48 6.97 8.60
C VAL A 57 3.33 7.99 7.47
N LEU A 58 2.10 8.34 7.12
CA LEU A 58 1.81 9.38 6.14
C LEU A 58 1.23 10.63 6.80
N LYS A 59 1.55 11.79 6.23
CA LYS A 59 0.97 13.08 6.60
C LYS A 59 0.65 13.87 5.34
N TYR A 60 -0.60 14.29 5.21
CA TYR A 60 -1.03 15.15 4.11
C TYR A 60 -0.72 16.62 4.41
N SER A 61 -0.56 17.41 3.34
CA SER A 61 -0.55 18.86 3.46
C SER A 61 -1.91 19.36 3.95
N ASN A 62 -1.95 20.57 4.52
CA ASN A 62 -3.19 21.17 4.98
C ASN A 62 -4.22 21.28 3.83
N ASP A 63 -3.78 21.69 2.64
CA ASP A 63 -4.63 21.84 1.46
C ASP A 63 -5.23 20.51 1.00
N LEU A 64 -4.42 19.46 0.93
CA LEU A 64 -4.90 18.12 0.55
C LEU A 64 -5.87 17.58 1.60
N MET A 65 -5.55 17.75 2.89
CA MET A 65 -6.42 17.33 3.99
C MET A 65 -7.77 18.06 3.96
N GLU A 66 -7.78 19.36 3.62
CA GLU A 66 -9.02 20.13 3.47
C GLU A 66 -9.89 19.59 2.33
N LYS A 67 -9.30 19.28 1.16
CA LYS A 67 -10.02 18.66 0.03
C LYS A 67 -10.62 17.30 0.41
N LEU A 68 -9.85 16.47 1.10
CA LEU A 68 -10.29 15.15 1.57
C LEU A 68 -11.46 15.28 2.56
N ASN A 69 -11.38 16.22 3.51
CA ASN A 69 -12.46 16.49 4.47
C ASN A 69 -13.74 16.99 3.82
N LYS A 70 -13.62 17.84 2.77
CA LYS A 70 -14.77 18.28 1.96
C LYS A 70 -15.35 17.16 1.08
N GLY A 71 -14.67 16.01 1.00
CA GLY A 71 -15.10 14.89 0.18
C GLY A 71 -15.04 15.18 -1.32
N VAL A 72 -14.08 16.01 -1.75
CA VAL A 72 -13.83 16.30 -3.17
C VAL A 72 -13.64 14.99 -3.93
N LEU A 73 -14.27 14.91 -5.10
CA LEU A 73 -14.10 13.80 -6.02
C LEU A 73 -12.90 14.11 -6.92
N PHE A 74 -11.85 13.30 -6.81
CA PHE A 74 -10.67 13.36 -7.68
C PHE A 74 -10.94 12.66 -9.00
N GLU A 75 -10.29 13.12 -10.05
CA GLU A 75 -10.22 12.45 -11.35
C GLU A 75 -9.11 11.39 -11.35
N SER A 76 -9.24 10.40 -12.23
CA SER A 76 -8.25 9.34 -12.36
C SER A 76 -6.97 9.89 -12.98
N GLY A 77 -5.84 9.75 -12.28
CA GLY A 77 -4.58 10.33 -12.72
C GLY A 77 -4.36 11.76 -12.24
N ASP A 78 -5.26 12.31 -11.41
CA ASP A 78 -5.01 13.57 -10.72
C ASP A 78 -3.71 13.48 -9.91
N ARG A 79 -2.92 14.55 -9.96
CA ARG A 79 -1.63 14.59 -9.27
C ARG A 79 -1.74 14.21 -7.80
N GLU A 80 -2.72 14.76 -7.09
CA GLU A 80 -2.95 14.47 -5.66
C GLU A 80 -3.41 13.02 -5.42
N GLU A 81 -4.23 12.45 -6.31
CA GLU A 81 -4.63 11.04 -6.24
C GLU A 81 -3.43 10.11 -6.44
N VAL A 82 -2.60 10.40 -7.45
CA VAL A 82 -1.36 9.67 -7.73
C VAL A 82 -0.36 9.83 -6.59
N GLU A 83 -0.22 11.02 -6.01
CA GLU A 83 0.66 11.28 -4.87
C GLU A 83 0.26 10.44 -3.64
N ILE A 84 -1.04 10.36 -3.32
CA ILE A 84 -1.53 9.53 -2.22
C ILE A 84 -1.15 8.06 -2.44
N ARG A 85 -1.38 7.54 -3.65
CA ARG A 85 -1.11 6.14 -3.99
C ARG A 85 0.38 5.83 -4.04
N GLY A 86 1.16 6.66 -4.71
CA GLY A 86 2.60 6.51 -4.84
C GLY A 86 3.31 6.59 -3.50
N CYS A 87 2.95 7.56 -2.64
CA CYS A 87 3.49 7.65 -1.29
C CYS A 87 3.11 6.43 -0.45
N SER A 88 1.92 5.86 -0.63
CA SER A 88 1.49 4.65 0.09
C SER A 88 2.29 3.42 -0.32
N ILE A 89 2.54 3.24 -1.62
CA ILE A 89 3.43 2.19 -2.15
C ILE A 89 4.82 2.31 -1.53
N TRP A 90 5.38 3.50 -1.58
CA TRP A 90 6.73 3.74 -1.07
C TRP A 90 6.83 3.55 0.45
N ALA A 91 5.84 4.04 1.20
CA ALA A 91 5.78 3.85 2.64
C ALA A 91 5.76 2.37 3.03
N VAL A 92 4.95 1.54 2.35
CA VAL A 92 4.94 0.09 2.60
C VAL A 92 6.29 -0.54 2.26
N GLN A 93 6.92 -0.17 1.15
CA GLN A 93 8.24 -0.70 0.81
C GLN A 93 9.26 -0.44 1.93
N LEU A 94 9.30 0.79 2.46
CA LEU A 94 10.16 1.14 3.58
C LEU A 94 9.83 0.35 4.86
N ILE A 95 8.55 0.11 5.15
CA ILE A 95 8.15 -0.70 6.30
C ILE A 95 8.59 -2.14 6.13
N VAL A 96 8.46 -2.72 4.93
CA VAL A 96 8.93 -4.08 4.63
C VAL A 96 10.43 -4.19 4.87
N GLU A 97 11.23 -3.26 4.36
CA GLU A 97 12.69 -3.24 4.55
C GLU A 97 13.09 -3.09 6.02
N ALA A 98 12.44 -2.17 6.74
CA ALA A 98 12.68 -1.97 8.16
C ALA A 98 12.32 -3.22 8.98
N THR A 99 11.20 -3.86 8.66
CA THR A 99 10.71 -5.04 9.39
C THR A 99 11.56 -6.27 9.07
N ARG A 100 11.99 -6.46 7.82
CA ARG A 100 12.97 -7.50 7.46
C ARG A 100 14.27 -7.33 8.23
N SER A 101 14.73 -6.09 8.40
CA SER A 101 15.93 -5.77 9.18
C SER A 101 15.77 -6.08 10.69
N LEU A 102 14.56 -5.95 11.22
CA LEU A 102 14.24 -6.32 12.60
C LEU A 102 14.17 -7.84 12.76
N ILE A 103 13.50 -8.54 11.84
CA ILE A 103 13.41 -10.01 11.81
C ILE A 103 14.81 -10.63 11.75
N ALA A 104 15.70 -10.12 10.90
CA ALA A 104 17.07 -10.64 10.76
C ALA A 104 17.92 -10.49 12.04
N LYS A 105 17.54 -9.60 12.97
CA LYS A 105 18.22 -9.40 14.26
C LYS A 105 17.56 -10.18 15.40
N ASP A 106 16.39 -10.75 15.17
CA ASP A 106 15.61 -11.48 16.18
C ASP A 106 15.88 -12.97 16.08
N ASN A 107 16.67 -13.49 17.02
CA ASN A 107 17.03 -14.91 17.09
C ASN A 107 15.88 -15.82 17.57
N THR A 108 14.71 -15.26 17.92
CA THR A 108 13.54 -16.03 18.36
C THR A 108 12.59 -16.38 17.21
N LEU A 109 12.67 -15.62 16.11
CA LEU A 109 11.83 -15.85 14.93
C LEU A 109 12.42 -16.95 14.05
N ALA A 110 11.55 -17.66 13.35
CA ALA A 110 11.97 -18.68 12.40
C ALA A 110 12.76 -18.02 11.26
N SER A 111 13.87 -18.63 10.85
CA SER A 111 14.76 -18.09 9.82
C SER A 111 14.11 -17.96 8.44
N ASP A 112 12.98 -18.64 8.23
CA ASP A 112 12.18 -18.63 7.01
C ASP A 112 10.95 -17.70 7.11
N THR A 113 10.87 -16.83 8.13
CA THR A 113 9.78 -15.85 8.26
C THR A 113 9.73 -14.96 7.02
N GLN A 114 8.76 -15.22 6.14
CA GLN A 114 8.57 -14.46 4.91
C GLN A 114 7.74 -13.21 5.19
N LEU A 115 8.31 -12.05 4.87
CA LEU A 115 7.60 -10.77 4.86
C LEU A 115 7.81 -10.11 3.51
N ASN A 116 6.73 -9.73 2.84
CA ASN A 116 6.75 -8.93 1.63
C ASN A 116 5.60 -7.92 1.65
N ALA A 117 5.47 -7.13 0.57
CA ALA A 117 4.45 -6.09 0.48
C ALA A 117 3.02 -6.67 0.50
N ILE A 118 2.80 -7.90 0.02
CA ILE A 118 1.48 -8.56 0.06
C ILE A 118 1.06 -8.82 1.50
N ILE A 119 1.93 -9.45 2.29
CA ILE A 119 1.64 -9.76 3.71
C ILE A 119 1.37 -8.47 4.50
N LEU A 120 2.15 -7.42 4.25
CA LEU A 120 1.94 -6.14 4.93
C LEU A 120 0.64 -5.44 4.48
N ASP A 121 0.30 -5.50 3.19
CA ASP A 121 -0.98 -4.97 2.67
C ASP A 121 -2.17 -5.65 3.34
N HIS A 122 -2.16 -6.99 3.39
CA HIS A 122 -3.20 -7.79 4.04
C HIS A 122 -3.33 -7.42 5.53
N TYR A 123 -2.19 -7.30 6.24
CA TYR A 123 -2.17 -6.88 7.64
C TYR A 123 -2.78 -5.49 7.84
N LEU A 124 -2.38 -4.49 7.03
CA LEU A 124 -2.90 -3.13 7.13
C LEU A 124 -4.41 -3.08 6.83
N TRP A 125 -4.86 -3.88 5.87
CA TRP A 125 -6.26 -3.97 5.51
C TRP A 125 -7.11 -4.57 6.63
N ASP A 126 -6.67 -5.68 7.22
CA ASP A 126 -7.34 -6.35 8.34
C ASP A 126 -7.33 -5.47 9.59
N TYR A 127 -6.18 -4.90 9.94
CA TYR A 127 -6.05 -3.97 11.06
C TYR A 127 -7.08 -2.84 10.94
N ARG A 128 -7.18 -2.23 9.76
CA ARG A 128 -8.11 -1.14 9.49
C ARG A 128 -9.58 -1.59 9.57
N ARG A 129 -9.90 -2.85 9.28
CA ARG A 129 -11.25 -3.39 9.46
C ARG A 129 -11.60 -3.60 10.93
N GLU A 130 -10.67 -4.13 11.70
CA GLU A 130 -10.83 -4.35 13.15
C GLU A 130 -10.94 -3.02 13.92
N HIS A 131 -10.15 -2.02 13.51
CA HIS A 131 -10.09 -0.70 14.13
C HIS A 131 -10.91 0.35 13.36
N ALA A 132 -12.03 -0.08 12.76
CA ALA A 132 -12.85 0.76 11.90
C ALA A 132 -13.41 2.01 12.61
N GLY A 133 -13.66 1.96 13.92
CA GLY A 133 -14.16 3.10 14.68
C GLY A 133 -13.18 4.28 14.75
N GLU A 134 -11.89 3.99 14.76
CA GLU A 134 -10.81 4.98 14.86
C GLU A 134 -10.33 5.42 13.47
N THR A 135 -10.03 4.45 12.62
CA THR A 135 -9.48 4.70 11.27
C THR A 135 -10.47 5.43 10.36
N ARG A 136 -11.79 5.23 10.52
CA ARG A 136 -12.82 5.94 9.72
C ARG A 136 -12.85 7.46 9.95
N LYS A 137 -12.22 7.97 11.01
CA LYS A 137 -12.10 9.40 11.27
C LYS A 137 -11.16 10.09 10.28
N ILE A 138 -10.25 9.34 9.66
CA ILE A 138 -9.35 9.83 8.62
C ILE A 138 -10.08 9.78 7.28
N PRO A 139 -10.16 10.88 6.52
CA PRO A 139 -10.83 10.88 5.23
C PRO A 139 -10.05 10.06 4.20
N ILE A 140 -10.77 9.58 3.19
CA ILE A 140 -10.21 8.86 2.04
C ILE A 140 -10.33 9.73 0.80
N HIS A 141 -9.43 9.57 -0.16
CA HIS A 141 -9.64 10.15 -1.48
C HIS A 141 -10.79 9.42 -2.17
N LYS A 142 -11.71 10.19 -2.76
CA LYS A 142 -12.84 9.65 -3.50
C LYS A 142 -12.55 9.80 -4.98
N ILE A 143 -12.77 8.73 -5.74
CA ILE A 143 -12.51 8.68 -7.18
C ILE A 143 -13.55 7.79 -7.85
N ARG A 144 -13.86 8.05 -9.12
CA ARG A 144 -14.68 7.18 -9.96
C ARG A 144 -13.86 6.69 -11.14
N CYS A 145 -13.38 5.44 -11.08
CA CYS A 145 -12.72 4.80 -12.22
C CYS A 145 -12.77 3.26 -12.13
N ILE A 146 -12.31 2.58 -13.18
CA ILE A 146 -12.31 1.11 -13.28
C ILE A 146 -11.16 0.45 -12.52
N TYR A 147 -10.17 1.22 -12.07
CA TYR A 147 -8.96 0.70 -11.44
C TYR A 147 -9.14 0.35 -9.95
N TYR A 148 -10.29 0.69 -9.36
CA TYR A 148 -10.59 0.50 -7.93
C TYR A 148 -11.51 -0.65 -7.64
#